data_AF-A0A4S5BKU8-F1
#
_entry.id   AF-A0A4S5BKU8-F1
#
_cell.length_a   1.000
_cell.length_b   1.000
_cell.length_c   1.000
_cell.angle_alpha   90.00
_cell.angle_beta   90.00
_cell.angle_gamma   90.00
#
_symmetry.space_group_name_H-M   'P 1'
#
loop_
_entity.id
_entity.type
_entity.pdbx_description
1 polymer ?
#
loop_
_entity_poly.entity_id
_entity_poly.type
_entity_poly.pdbx_seq_one_letter_code
_entity_poly.pdbx_strand_id
1 'polypeptide(L)' 'IDMLYNLGDASLVSSTLLRKANAGDLAGACAEMPRWVFGTVNGQRVRLNGLVNRRGTTAELCAEWGRDGHFSAGLVQ' A
#
# COMPACT_ATOMS: atom_id res chain seq x y z
N ILE A 1 -0.87 -2.57 -8.05
CA ILE A 1 0.01 -1.92 -9.06
C ILE A 1 1.09 -1.04 -8.38
N ASP A 2 0.72 -0.08 -7.52
CA ASP A 2 1.69 0.83 -6.87
C ASP A 2 2.85 0.11 -6.15
N MET A 3 2.55 -0.91 -5.34
CA MET A 3 3.56 -1.65 -4.59
C MET A 3 4.61 -2.30 -5.48
N LEU A 4 4.18 -2.93 -6.58
CA LEU A 4 5.08 -3.61 -7.50
C LEU A 4 6.02 -2.63 -8.19
N TYR A 5 5.50 -1.47 -8.62
CA TYR A 5 6.29 -0.43 -9.23
C TYR A 5 7.30 0.20 -8.26
N ASN A 6 6.89 0.44 -7.00
CA ASN A 6 7.75 1.16 -6.05
C ASN A 6 8.77 0.27 -5.34
N LEU A 7 8.46 -1.02 -5.12
CA LEU A 7 9.30 -1.92 -4.34
C LEU A 7 10.05 -2.95 -5.20
N GLY A 8 9.59 -3.16 -6.44
CA GLY A 8 10.06 -4.24 -7.30
C GLY A 8 9.50 -5.61 -6.89
N ASP A 9 9.55 -6.54 -7.84
CA ASP A 9 8.95 -7.88 -7.71
C ASP A 9 9.63 -8.74 -6.62
N ALA A 10 10.96 -8.70 -6.57
CA ALA A 10 11.75 -9.47 -5.61
C ALA A 10 11.38 -9.17 -4.14
N SER A 11 11.01 -7.92 -3.83
CA SER A 11 10.59 -7.51 -2.50
C SER A 11 9.21 -8.08 -2.12
N LEU A 12 8.35 -8.33 -3.11
CA LEU A 12 6.96 -8.72 -2.89
C LEU A 12 6.71 -10.22 -2.97
N VAL A 13 7.53 -10.97 -3.72
CA VAL A 13 7.33 -12.39 -4.01
C VAL A 13 7.10 -13.27 -2.77
N SER A 14 7.78 -12.97 -1.66
CA SER A 14 7.65 -13.72 -0.40
C SER A 14 6.90 -12.95 0.69
N SER A 15 6.25 -11.85 0.34
CA SER A 15 5.62 -10.96 1.32
C SER A 15 4.30 -11.51 1.85
N THR A 16 3.99 -11.14 3.10
CA THR A 16 2.63 -11.36 3.66
C THR A 16 1.55 -10.67 2.84
N LEU A 17 1.86 -9.50 2.27
CA LEU A 17 0.95 -8.77 1.39
C LEU A 17 0.56 -9.63 0.19
N LEU A 18 1.53 -10.18 -0.55
CA LEU A 18 1.26 -11.01 -1.73
C LEU A 18 0.55 -12.31 -1.35
N ARG A 19 0.97 -12.96 -0.25
CA ARG A 19 0.29 -14.17 0.25
C ARG A 19 -1.18 -13.93 0.55
N LYS A 20 -1.51 -12.84 1.26
CA LYS A 20 -2.90 -12.47 1.57
C LYS A 20 -3.70 -12.14 0.30
N ALA A 21 -3.11 -11.37 -0.61
CA ALA A 21 -3.73 -11.03 -1.89
C ALA A 21 -4.06 -12.29 -2.72
N ASN A 22 -3.11 -13.23 -2.82
CA ASN A 22 -3.31 -14.49 -3.55
C ASN A 22 -4.33 -15.42 -2.88
N ALA A 23 -4.55 -15.27 -1.56
CA ALA A 23 -5.58 -15.99 -0.82
C ALA A 23 -6.97 -15.31 -0.91
N GLY A 24 -7.09 -14.18 -1.60
CA GLY A 24 -8.32 -13.40 -1.68
C GLY A 24 -8.60 -12.51 -0.47
N ASP A 25 -7.72 -12.49 0.54
CA ASP A 25 -7.79 -11.58 1.69
C ASP A 25 -7.28 -10.18 1.29
N LEU A 26 -8.08 -9.48 0.49
CA LEU A 26 -7.72 -8.15 -0.01
C LEU A 26 -7.69 -7.12 1.12
N ALA A 27 -8.62 -7.18 2.07
CA ALA A 27 -8.64 -6.28 3.22
C ALA A 27 -7.36 -6.45 4.07
N GLY A 28 -6.98 -7.68 4.36
CA GLY A 28 -5.74 -7.98 5.07
C GLY A 28 -4.50 -7.63 4.27
N ALA A 29 -4.52 -7.73 2.93
CA ALA A 29 -3.42 -7.30 2.07
C ALA A 29 -3.24 -5.77 2.08
N CYS A 30 -4.32 -4.99 2.02
CA CYS A 30 -4.28 -3.53 2.14
C CYS A 30 -3.73 -3.07 3.50
N ALA A 31 -4.06 -3.80 4.58
CA ALA A 31 -3.54 -3.52 5.92
C ALA A 31 -2.02 -3.73 6.06
N GLU A 32 -1.36 -4.43 5.11
CA GLU A 32 0.10 -4.62 5.13
C GLU A 32 0.88 -3.40 4.58
N MET A 33 0.23 -2.47 3.89
CA MET A 33 0.87 -1.30 3.25
C MET A 33 1.78 -0.49 4.20
N PRO A 34 1.41 -0.21 5.48
CA PRO A 34 2.24 0.59 6.39
C PRO A 34 3.59 -0.05 6.77
N ARG A 35 3.81 -1.34 6.46
CA ARG A 35 5.10 -2.01 6.71
C ARG A 35 6.20 -1.54 5.75
N TRP A 36 5.82 -0.94 4.63
CA TRP A 36 6.71 -0.57 3.52
C TRP A 36 7.12 0.90 3.56
N VAL A 37 7.67 1.34 4.70
CA VAL A 37 8.00 2.75 4.98
C VAL A 37 9.49 2.99 5.26
N PHE A 38 10.32 1.97 5.05
CA PHE A 38 11.76 2.04 5.29
C PHE A 38 12.52 2.07 3.97
N GLY A 39 13.57 2.89 3.92
CA GLY A 39 14.58 2.89 2.86
C GLY A 39 15.98 2.95 3.46
N THR A 40 16.99 2.95 2.60
CA THR A 40 18.39 3.08 3.02
C THR A 40 18.88 4.51 2.75
N VAL A 41 19.35 5.19 3.80
CA VAL A 41 19.98 6.52 3.70
C VAL A 41 21.35 6.42 4.35
N ASN A 42 22.41 6.76 3.61
CA ASN A 42 23.80 6.64 4.07
C ASN A 42 24.14 5.25 4.66
N GLY A 43 23.66 4.19 4.00
CA GLY A 43 23.89 2.80 4.44
C GLY A 43 23.04 2.35 5.64
N GLN A 44 22.24 3.23 6.23
CA GLN A 44 21.38 2.90 7.37
C GLN A 44 19.92 2.75 6.96
N ARG A 45 19.24 1.80 7.59
CA ARG A 45 17.79 1.62 7.42
C ARG A 45 17.05 2.71 8.18
N VAL A 46 16.34 3.56 7.45
CA VAL A 46 15.63 4.72 7.99
C VAL A 46 14.15 4.66 7.63
N ARG A 47 13.29 5.02 8.59
CA ARG A 47 11.86 5.22 8.34
C ARG A 47 11.67 6.56 7.64
N LEU A 48 11.11 6.55 6.43
CA LEU A 48 11.00 7.74 5.59
C LEU A 48 9.58 8.31 5.65
N ASN A 49 9.44 9.56 6.13
CA ASN A 49 8.13 10.21 6.29
C ASN A 49 7.33 10.29 4.98
N GLY A 50 7.99 10.52 3.85
CA GLY A 50 7.33 10.50 2.53
C GLY A 50 6.70 9.14 2.21
N LEU A 51 7.36 8.04 2.58
CA LEU A 51 6.80 6.70 2.41
C LEU A 51 5.65 6.44 3.39
N VAL A 52 5.73 6.94 4.63
CA VAL A 52 4.64 6.84 5.61
C VAL A 52 3.35 7.44 5.04
N ASN A 53 3.43 8.67 4.54
CA ASN A 53 2.28 9.36 3.96
C ASN A 53 1.76 8.60 2.73
N ARG A 54 2.65 8.21 1.82
CA ARG A 54 2.28 7.43 0.62
C ARG A 54 1.58 6.13 0.99
N ARG A 55 2.07 5.39 1.98
CA ARG A 55 1.48 4.11 2.41
C ARG A 55 0.17 4.27 3.16
N GLY A 56 -0.02 5.35 3.90
CA GLY A 56 -1.32 5.72 4.46
C GLY A 56 -2.36 5.84 3.34
N THR A 57 -2.11 6.70 2.36
CA THR A 57 -2.99 6.86 1.20
C THR A 57 -3.13 5.56 0.41
N THR A 58 -2.05 4.81 0.18
CA THR A 58 -2.17 3.53 -0.56
C THR A 58 -3.02 2.50 0.20
N ALA A 59 -2.93 2.45 1.53
CA ALA A 59 -3.76 1.57 2.35
C ALA A 59 -5.24 1.95 2.27
N GLU A 60 -5.53 3.24 2.43
CA GLU A 60 -6.87 3.83 2.29
C GLU A 60 -7.45 3.51 0.91
N LEU A 61 -6.76 3.89 -0.17
CA LEU A 61 -7.24 3.64 -1.53
C LEU A 61 -7.39 2.15 -1.83
N CYS A 62 -6.46 1.30 -1.40
CA CYS A 62 -6.57 -0.15 -1.57
C CYS A 62 -7.82 -0.71 -0.87
N ALA A 63 -8.08 -0.24 0.34
CA ALA A 63 -9.22 -0.69 1.11
C ALA A 63 -10.52 -0.12 0.52
N GLU A 64 -10.58 1.18 0.25
CA GLU A 64 -11.82 1.95 0.11
C GLU A 64 -12.18 2.36 -1.32
N TRP A 65 -11.21 2.43 -2.23
CA TRP A 65 -11.46 2.93 -3.59
C TRP A 65 -12.47 2.05 -4.32
N GLY A 66 -13.55 2.67 -4.80
CA GLY A 66 -14.63 1.97 -5.50
C GLY A 66 -15.72 1.39 -4.59
N ARG A 67 -15.59 1.55 -3.27
CA ARG A 67 -16.74 1.43 -2.36
C ARG A 67 -17.55 2.72 -2.43
N ASP A 68 -18.88 2.56 -2.37
CA ASP A 68 -19.81 3.69 -2.37
C ASP A 68 -19.40 4.70 -1.28
N GLY A 69 -19.09 5.94 -1.68
CA GLY A 69 -18.79 7.05 -0.77
C GLY A 69 -17.39 7.68 -0.87
N HIS A 70 -16.41 7.07 -1.55
CA HIS A 70 -15.06 7.67 -1.65
C HIS A 70 -14.87 8.58 -2.89
N PHE A 71 -15.66 8.35 -3.93
CA PHE A 71 -16.05 9.38 -4.89
C PHE A 71 -17.55 9.55 -4.72
N SER A 72 -17.97 10.52 -3.93
CA SER A 72 -19.37 10.90 -3.89
C SER A 72 -19.78 11.24 -5.32
N ALA A 73 -20.65 10.45 -5.93
CA ALA A 73 -21.32 10.82 -7.17
C ALA A 73 -22.04 12.19 -7.07
N GLY A 74 -22.15 12.76 -5.85
CA GLY A 74 -22.63 14.11 -5.57
C GLY A 74 -21.57 15.21 -5.39
N LEU A 75 -20.27 14.96 -5.59
CA LEU A 75 -19.21 15.99 -5.59
C LEU A 75 -18.82 16.48 -7.00
N VAL A 76 -19.49 15.97 -8.03
CA VAL A 76 -19.34 16.37 -9.44
C VAL A 76 -20.57 17.12 -9.98
N GLN A 77 -21.33 17.79 -9.12
CA GLN A 77 -22.39 18.73 -9.53
C GLN A 77 -21.91 20.17 -9.45
#